data_AF-A0A4P2QJD0-F1
#
_entry.id   AF-A0A4P2QJD0-F1
#
_cell.length_a   1.000
_cell.length_b   1.000
_cell.length_c   1.000
_cell.angle_alpha   90.00
_cell.angle_beta   90.00
_cell.angle_gamma   90.00
#
_symmetry.space_group_name_H-M   'P 1'
#
loop_
_entity.id
_entity.type
_entity.pdbx_description
1 polymer ?
#
loop_
_entity_poly.entity_id
_entity_poly.type
_entity_poly.pdbx_seq_one_letter_code
_entity_poly.pdbx_strand_id
1 'polypeptide(L)'
;MTKKSDIERWSDVVQQMNAADLPASTVPLHVLLGEAVDVAKFFEKYWKTQVDAQKRVTRLGLESAVPKDGKKGDAARLGPKTAEEILSLQRATQEAQTRYLLTVEKNKSPRERGKFLLGEIGATLSFYFDDGVEDERDEMLARIDAAHAGDPDTADALASALHDYATLGEKHRDALDGLGGFQAEYLDEARAVAAELRSLPAQAEAISRQAQEALQLRNKLAALLIERMGLVRSAARFVFRSQPEIVREVTSAYERRKRAAARRKAQPGPAPAAPSPAAPAPAAPAAPLDG
;
A
#
# COMPACT_ATOMS: atom_id res chain seq x y z
N MET A 1 -36.12 -15.59 3.61
CA MET A 1 -35.33 -14.43 3.15
C MET A 1 -33.86 -14.74 3.39
N THR A 2 -33.11 -15.11 2.36
CA THR A 2 -31.67 -15.34 2.43
C THR A 2 -30.98 -14.00 2.68
N LYS A 3 -30.19 -13.87 3.75
CA LYS A 3 -29.36 -12.68 4.00
C LYS A 3 -28.40 -12.53 2.81
N LYS A 4 -28.41 -11.37 2.13
CA LYS A 4 -27.38 -11.01 1.14
C LYS A 4 -26.00 -11.12 1.81
N SER A 5 -25.03 -11.69 1.10
CA SER A 5 -23.63 -11.71 1.54
C SER A 5 -23.05 -10.29 1.60
N ASP A 6 -21.98 -10.09 2.38
CA ASP A 6 -21.34 -8.77 2.48
C ASP A 6 -20.83 -8.29 1.12
N ILE A 7 -20.29 -9.19 0.29
CA ILE A 7 -19.86 -8.84 -1.08
C ILE A 7 -21.03 -8.39 -1.95
N GLU A 8 -22.18 -9.07 -1.92
CA GLU A 8 -23.39 -8.65 -2.65
C GLU A 8 -23.93 -7.31 -2.18
N ARG A 9 -23.84 -7.03 -0.88
CA ARG A 9 -24.26 -5.74 -0.32
C ARG A 9 -23.46 -4.58 -0.91
N TRP A 10 -22.15 -4.75 -1.09
CA TRP A 10 -21.26 -3.69 -1.54
C TRP A 10 -21.06 -3.66 -3.06
N SER A 11 -21.36 -4.75 -3.76
CA SER A 11 -21.31 -4.83 -5.24
C SER A 11 -22.08 -3.69 -5.90
N ASP A 12 -23.30 -3.38 -5.46
CA ASP A 12 -24.12 -2.30 -6.02
C ASP A 12 -23.45 -0.92 -5.87
N VAL A 13 -22.73 -0.71 -4.77
CA VAL A 13 -22.01 0.55 -4.48
C VAL A 13 -20.77 0.66 -5.35
N VAL A 14 -19.97 -0.41 -5.44
CA VAL A 14 -18.71 -0.39 -6.19
C VAL A 14 -18.92 -0.45 -7.70
N GLN A 15 -20.05 -0.97 -8.18
CA GLN A 15 -20.40 -0.90 -9.61
C GLN A 15 -20.49 0.54 -10.13
N GLN A 16 -20.90 1.48 -9.27
CA GLN A 16 -20.99 2.90 -9.60
C GLN A 16 -19.61 3.60 -9.57
N MET A 17 -18.57 2.96 -9.04
CA MET A 17 -17.22 3.51 -9.00
C MET A 17 -16.51 3.30 -10.34
N ASN A 18 -15.87 4.35 -10.85
CA ASN A 18 -14.99 4.25 -12.01
C ASN A 18 -13.66 3.60 -11.60
N ALA A 19 -13.23 2.56 -12.33
CA ALA A 19 -11.99 1.85 -12.04
C ALA A 19 -10.73 2.70 -12.32
N ALA A 20 -10.81 3.64 -13.26
CA ALA A 20 -9.71 4.53 -13.63
C ALA A 20 -9.39 5.58 -12.55
N ASP A 21 -10.35 5.89 -11.68
CA ASP A 21 -10.22 6.92 -10.65
C ASP A 21 -9.83 6.34 -9.27
N LEU A 22 -9.52 5.04 -9.21
CA LEU A 22 -9.16 4.38 -7.96
C LEU A 22 -7.76 4.82 -7.52
N PRO A 23 -7.59 5.27 -6.27
CA PRO A 23 -6.26 5.62 -5.78
C PRO A 23 -5.37 4.36 -5.76
N ALA A 24 -4.11 4.51 -6.18
CA ALA A 24 -3.12 3.45 -6.04
C ALA A 24 -3.00 3.05 -4.56
N SER A 25 -3.28 1.79 -4.25
CA SER A 25 -3.14 1.29 -2.88
C SER A 25 -1.67 1.02 -2.60
N THR A 26 -1.04 1.87 -1.81
CA THR A 26 0.37 1.76 -1.39
C THR A 26 0.57 0.83 -0.18
N VAL A 27 -0.51 0.24 0.32
CA VAL A 27 -0.53 -0.60 1.53
C VAL A 27 -0.84 -2.04 1.14
N PRO A 28 -0.02 -3.04 1.57
CA PRO A 28 -0.31 -4.45 1.32
C PRO A 28 -1.70 -4.85 1.83
N LEU A 29 -2.42 -5.66 1.07
CA LEU A 29 -3.84 -5.95 1.36
C LEU A 29 -4.06 -6.54 2.76
N HIS A 30 -3.20 -7.44 3.22
CA HIS A 30 -3.31 -8.02 4.56
C HIS A 30 -3.15 -6.98 5.68
N VAL A 31 -2.30 -5.97 5.47
CA VAL A 31 -2.15 -4.83 6.38
C VAL A 31 -3.43 -3.99 6.38
N LEU A 32 -3.97 -3.68 5.19
CA LEU A 32 -5.23 -2.93 5.09
C LEU A 32 -6.37 -3.63 5.84
N LEU A 33 -6.53 -4.95 5.65
CA LEU A 33 -7.56 -5.73 6.31
C LEU A 33 -7.36 -5.77 7.84
N GLY A 34 -6.12 -5.86 8.32
CA GLY A 34 -5.82 -5.77 9.75
C GLY A 34 -6.14 -4.39 10.33
N GLU A 35 -5.72 -3.33 9.64
CA GLU A 35 -6.00 -1.95 10.05
C GLU A 35 -7.50 -1.64 10.04
N ALA A 36 -8.29 -2.26 9.16
CA ALA A 36 -9.74 -2.09 9.16
C ALA A 36 -10.37 -2.55 10.50
N VAL A 37 -9.87 -3.66 11.07
CA VAL A 37 -10.32 -4.15 12.38
C VAL A 37 -9.95 -3.17 13.49
N ASP A 38 -8.73 -2.64 13.47
CA ASP A 38 -8.27 -1.67 14.47
C ASP A 38 -9.06 -0.36 14.39
N VAL A 39 -9.32 0.13 13.18
CA VAL A 39 -10.14 1.34 12.96
C VAL A 39 -11.59 1.13 13.41
N ALA A 40 -12.18 -0.04 13.14
CA ALA A 40 -13.54 -0.35 13.61
C ALA A 40 -13.62 -0.39 15.15
N LYS A 41 -12.66 -1.06 15.82
CA LYS A 41 -12.57 -1.10 17.28
C LYS A 41 -12.36 0.30 17.88
N PHE A 42 -11.50 1.11 17.25
CA PHE A 42 -11.30 2.50 17.64
C PHE A 42 -12.61 3.30 17.53
N PHE A 43 -13.34 3.14 16.41
CA PHE A 43 -14.61 3.82 16.20
C PHE A 43 -15.61 3.48 17.30
N GLU A 44 -15.81 2.20 17.62
CA GLU A 44 -16.73 1.77 18.68
C GLU A 44 -16.35 2.34 20.05
N LYS A 45 -15.05 2.29 20.39
CA LYS A 45 -14.51 2.81 21.66
C LYS A 45 -14.73 4.31 21.82
N TYR A 46 -14.67 5.07 20.73
CA TYR A 46 -14.65 6.54 20.75
C TYR A 46 -15.87 7.20 20.10
N TRP A 47 -16.91 6.43 19.74
CA TRP A 47 -18.10 6.96 19.07
C TRP A 47 -18.84 8.00 19.91
N LYS A 48 -19.18 7.64 21.16
CA LYS A 48 -19.99 8.48 22.04
C LYS A 48 -19.18 9.48 22.86
N THR A 49 -19.77 10.65 23.04
CA THR A 49 -19.30 11.68 23.98
C THR A 49 -19.40 11.15 25.41
N GLN A 50 -18.32 11.26 26.18
CA GLN A 50 -18.29 10.91 27.59
C GLN A 50 -18.55 12.15 28.44
N VAL A 51 -19.32 11.94 29.51
CA VAL A 51 -19.69 12.96 30.49
C VAL A 51 -19.40 12.45 31.90
N ASP A 52 -19.11 13.36 32.82
CA ASP A 52 -18.97 13.04 34.25
C ASP A 52 -20.32 12.91 34.96
N ALA A 53 -20.29 12.60 36.27
CA ALA A 53 -21.48 12.48 37.11
C ALA A 53 -22.31 13.79 37.17
N GLN A 54 -21.69 14.93 36.88
CA GLN A 54 -22.31 16.26 36.83
C GLN A 54 -22.76 16.65 35.41
N LYS A 55 -22.75 15.69 34.46
CA LYS A 55 -23.11 15.88 33.05
C LYS A 55 -22.20 16.86 32.28
N ARG A 56 -21.00 17.14 32.78
CA ARG A 56 -20.00 17.93 32.05
C ARG A 56 -19.26 17.02 31.09
N VAL A 57 -18.98 17.51 29.88
CA VAL A 57 -18.26 16.75 28.85
C VAL A 57 -16.81 16.55 29.29
N THR A 58 -16.41 15.28 29.47
CA THR A 58 -15.04 14.89 29.79
C THR A 58 -14.25 14.52 28.53
N ARG A 59 -14.93 14.01 27.50
CA ARG A 59 -14.33 13.71 26.19
C ARG A 59 -15.38 13.74 25.10
N LEU A 60 -15.11 14.46 24.01
CA LEU A 60 -15.97 14.42 22.81
C LEU A 60 -15.94 13.05 22.16
N GLY A 61 -17.08 12.63 21.60
CA GLY A 61 -17.17 11.45 20.75
C GLY A 61 -17.02 11.80 19.28
N LEU A 62 -16.70 10.80 18.45
CA LEU A 62 -16.70 10.93 16.98
C LEU A 62 -18.06 11.41 16.43
N GLU A 63 -19.17 11.14 17.13
CA GLU A 63 -20.50 11.64 16.79
C GLU A 63 -20.58 13.17 16.65
N SER A 64 -19.69 13.89 17.37
CA SER A 64 -19.60 15.36 17.29
C SER A 64 -19.08 15.89 15.95
N ALA A 65 -18.45 15.02 15.14
CA ALA A 65 -18.04 15.34 13.77
C ALA A 65 -19.20 15.27 12.76
N VAL A 66 -20.34 14.69 13.14
CA VAL A 66 -21.50 14.55 12.26
C VAL A 66 -22.25 15.89 12.17
N PRO A 67 -22.47 16.45 10.97
CA PRO A 67 -23.22 17.69 10.81
C PRO A 67 -24.66 17.55 11.34
N LYS A 68 -25.14 18.54 12.10
CA LYS A 68 -26.51 18.55 12.65
C LYS A 68 -27.60 18.48 11.58
N ASP A 69 -27.34 19.07 10.41
CA ASP A 69 -28.29 19.10 9.29
C ASP A 69 -28.20 17.84 8.40
N GLY A 70 -27.25 16.94 8.67
CA GLY A 70 -27.11 15.62 8.03
C GLY A 70 -26.89 15.59 6.51
N LYS A 71 -26.77 16.76 5.84
CA LYS A 71 -26.98 16.85 4.39
C LYS A 71 -25.78 17.27 3.55
N LYS A 72 -24.61 17.60 4.13
CA LYS A 72 -23.46 18.07 3.34
C LYS A 72 -22.11 17.53 3.81
N GLY A 73 -21.30 17.15 2.83
CA GLY A 73 -19.90 16.74 2.99
C GLY A 73 -19.71 15.29 3.44
N ASP A 74 -18.46 14.83 3.35
CA ASP A 74 -18.06 13.46 3.69
C ASP A 74 -18.36 13.06 5.14
N ALA A 75 -18.41 14.05 6.04
CA ALA A 75 -18.77 13.85 7.44
C ALA A 75 -20.21 13.35 7.65
N ALA A 76 -21.12 13.59 6.70
CA ALA A 76 -22.49 13.07 6.76
C ALA A 76 -22.57 11.55 6.53
N ARG A 77 -21.51 10.93 5.99
CA ARG A 77 -21.39 9.47 5.82
C ARG A 77 -20.94 8.76 7.10
N LEU A 78 -20.47 9.51 8.10
CA LEU A 78 -20.10 8.97 9.40
C LEU A 78 -21.37 8.76 10.24
N GLY A 79 -21.61 7.53 10.68
CA GLY A 79 -22.82 7.18 11.44
C GLY A 79 -22.60 6.03 12.41
N PRO A 80 -23.58 5.71 13.26
CA PRO A 80 -23.41 4.70 14.32
C PRO A 80 -23.08 3.30 13.78
N LYS A 81 -23.34 3.04 12.50
CA LYS A 81 -23.04 1.76 11.83
C LYS A 81 -21.69 1.75 11.11
N THR A 82 -20.91 2.83 11.14
CA THR A 82 -19.66 2.91 10.36
C THR A 82 -18.67 1.81 10.75
N ALA A 83 -18.57 1.41 12.03
CA ALA A 83 -17.74 0.26 12.41
C ALA A 83 -18.22 -1.05 11.76
N GLU A 84 -19.53 -1.32 11.81
CA GLU A 84 -20.14 -2.49 11.16
C GLU A 84 -19.91 -2.48 9.65
N GLU A 85 -20.00 -1.30 9.01
CA GLU A 85 -19.74 -1.12 7.59
C GLU A 85 -18.28 -1.38 7.23
N ILE A 86 -17.32 -0.89 8.02
CA ILE A 86 -15.89 -1.17 7.84
C ILE A 86 -15.61 -2.67 7.93
N LEU A 87 -16.17 -3.36 8.95
CA LEU A 87 -16.00 -4.80 9.09
C LEU A 87 -16.70 -5.59 7.97
N SER A 88 -17.86 -5.12 7.51
CA SER A 88 -18.57 -5.69 6.36
C SER A 88 -17.77 -5.54 5.06
N LEU A 89 -17.19 -4.36 4.81
CA LEU A 89 -16.28 -4.12 3.69
C LEU A 89 -15.01 -4.96 3.79
N GLN A 90 -14.41 -5.07 4.98
CA GLN A 90 -13.23 -5.93 5.23
C GLN A 90 -13.51 -7.38 4.81
N ARG A 91 -14.65 -7.94 5.21
CA ARG A 91 -15.04 -9.31 4.81
C ARG A 91 -15.32 -9.41 3.31
N ALA A 92 -16.01 -8.44 2.72
CA ALA A 92 -16.26 -8.41 1.28
C ALA A 92 -14.95 -8.34 0.47
N THR A 93 -13.99 -7.50 0.88
CA THR A 93 -12.68 -7.39 0.25
C THR A 93 -11.88 -8.69 0.38
N GLN A 94 -11.90 -9.33 1.55
CA GLN A 94 -11.23 -10.61 1.77
C GLN A 94 -11.86 -11.73 0.92
N GLU A 95 -13.18 -11.75 0.82
CA GLU A 95 -13.90 -12.68 -0.05
C GLU A 95 -13.56 -12.45 -1.53
N ALA A 96 -13.54 -11.19 -1.99
CA ALA A 96 -13.17 -10.85 -3.36
C ALA A 96 -11.72 -11.25 -3.68
N GLN A 97 -10.78 -11.03 -2.75
CA GLN A 97 -9.41 -11.53 -2.88
C GLN A 97 -9.36 -13.05 -2.99
N THR A 98 -10.12 -13.76 -2.16
CA THR A 98 -10.17 -15.23 -2.18
C THR A 98 -10.73 -15.73 -3.52
N ARG A 99 -11.80 -15.10 -4.03
CA ARG A 99 -12.36 -15.40 -5.34
C ARG A 99 -11.35 -15.15 -6.46
N TYR A 100 -10.62 -14.04 -6.42
CA TYR A 100 -9.55 -13.74 -7.36
C TYR A 100 -8.43 -14.79 -7.31
N LEU A 101 -7.93 -15.13 -6.12
CA LEU A 101 -6.90 -16.17 -5.98
C LEU A 101 -7.40 -17.52 -6.49
N LEU A 102 -8.64 -17.91 -6.20
CA LEU A 102 -9.20 -19.15 -6.73
C LEU A 102 -9.40 -19.13 -8.24
N THR A 103 -9.68 -17.97 -8.85
CA THR A 103 -9.70 -17.84 -10.33
C THR A 103 -8.31 -17.97 -10.90
N VAL A 104 -7.30 -17.35 -10.27
CA VAL A 104 -5.89 -17.40 -10.69
C VAL A 104 -5.29 -18.78 -10.45
N GLU A 105 -5.55 -19.44 -9.32
CA GLU A 105 -5.03 -20.79 -9.01
C GLU A 105 -5.65 -21.87 -9.90
N LYS A 106 -6.92 -21.70 -10.30
CA LYS A 106 -7.54 -22.54 -11.33
C LYS A 106 -7.01 -22.22 -12.73
N ASN A 107 -6.35 -21.08 -12.90
CA ASN A 107 -5.76 -20.62 -14.14
C ASN A 107 -4.24 -20.82 -14.14
N LYS A 108 -3.78 -21.75 -14.98
CA LYS A 108 -2.47 -21.58 -15.61
C LYS A 108 -2.53 -20.47 -16.69
N SER A 109 -3.20 -19.34 -16.42
CA SER A 109 -3.38 -18.24 -17.38
C SER A 109 -2.13 -17.38 -17.34
N PRO A 110 -1.28 -17.41 -18.38
CA PRO A 110 -0.04 -16.65 -18.38
C PRO A 110 -0.33 -15.14 -18.35
N ARG A 111 -1.54 -14.73 -18.76
CA ARG A 111 -1.96 -13.32 -18.72
C ARG A 111 -2.20 -12.82 -17.31
N GLU A 112 -2.81 -13.63 -16.46
CA GLU A 112 -3.03 -13.24 -15.05
C GLU A 112 -1.74 -13.31 -14.25
N ARG A 113 -0.97 -14.39 -14.43
CA ARG A 113 0.34 -14.50 -13.80
C ARG A 113 1.26 -13.37 -14.25
N GLY A 114 1.21 -13.02 -15.53
CA GLY A 114 1.92 -11.89 -16.10
C GLY A 114 1.53 -10.55 -15.47
N LYS A 115 0.24 -10.26 -15.29
CA LYS A 115 -0.20 -9.03 -14.61
C LYS A 115 0.25 -8.96 -13.15
N PHE A 116 0.21 -10.10 -12.44
CA PHE A 116 0.75 -10.19 -11.09
C PHE A 116 2.25 -9.86 -11.07
N LEU A 117 3.04 -10.55 -11.91
CA LEU A 117 4.49 -10.38 -11.97
C LEU A 117 4.88 -8.95 -12.35
N LEU A 118 4.19 -8.36 -13.34
CA LEU A 118 4.41 -6.97 -13.75
C LEU A 118 4.14 -5.99 -12.60
N GLY A 119 3.05 -6.20 -11.85
CA GLY A 119 2.71 -5.38 -10.68
C GLY A 119 3.76 -5.49 -9.56
N GLU A 120 4.21 -6.71 -9.24
CA GLU A 120 5.21 -6.93 -8.20
C GLU A 120 6.59 -6.37 -8.59
N ILE A 121 7.03 -6.61 -9.83
CA ILE A 121 8.32 -6.11 -10.33
C ILE A 121 8.29 -4.57 -10.40
N GLY A 122 7.23 -3.99 -10.96
CA GLY A 122 7.08 -2.53 -11.07
C GLY A 122 7.03 -1.86 -9.70
N ALA A 123 6.26 -2.40 -8.75
CA ALA A 123 6.19 -1.84 -7.39
C ALA A 123 7.53 -1.96 -6.64
N THR A 124 8.26 -3.06 -6.82
CA THR A 124 9.56 -3.28 -6.17
C THR A 124 10.63 -2.36 -6.76
N LEU A 125 10.66 -2.21 -8.09
CA LEU A 125 11.55 -1.27 -8.78
C LEU A 125 11.25 0.18 -8.39
N SER A 126 9.99 0.59 -8.41
CA SER A 126 9.58 1.92 -7.98
C SER A 126 9.99 2.20 -6.54
N PHE A 127 9.83 1.24 -5.62
CA PHE A 127 10.27 1.39 -4.24
C PHE A 127 11.80 1.41 -4.08
N TYR A 128 12.52 0.62 -4.87
CA TYR A 128 13.97 0.53 -4.81
C TYR A 128 14.66 1.76 -5.41
N PHE A 129 14.07 2.36 -6.45
CA PHE A 129 14.59 3.56 -7.12
C PHE A 129 14.17 4.86 -6.42
N ASP A 130 12.98 4.92 -5.81
CA ASP A 130 12.53 6.05 -4.97
C ASP A 130 13.30 6.09 -3.64
N ASP A 131 14.59 6.45 -3.72
CA ASP A 131 15.49 6.65 -2.58
C ASP A 131 15.48 8.10 -2.05
N GLY A 132 14.66 8.96 -2.68
CA GLY A 132 14.48 10.37 -2.34
C GLY A 132 15.42 11.32 -3.08
N VAL A 133 16.21 10.83 -4.05
CA VAL A 133 17.00 11.61 -4.99
C VAL A 133 16.57 11.25 -6.40
N GLU A 134 16.13 12.23 -7.18
CA GLU A 134 15.78 12.00 -8.60
C GLU A 134 17.07 11.76 -9.39
N ASP A 135 17.28 10.52 -9.82
CA ASP A 135 18.48 10.10 -10.55
C ASP A 135 18.20 9.32 -11.85
N GLU A 136 19.26 8.89 -12.54
CA GLU A 136 19.13 8.18 -13.83
C GLU A 136 18.30 6.87 -13.74
N ARG A 137 18.17 6.27 -12.54
CA ARG A 137 17.36 5.07 -12.32
C ARG A 137 15.87 5.41 -12.32
N ASP A 138 15.49 6.52 -11.68
CA ASP A 138 14.12 7.05 -11.73
C ASP A 138 13.72 7.41 -13.15
N GLU A 139 14.62 8.07 -13.89
CA GLU A 139 14.38 8.40 -15.29
C GLU A 139 14.22 7.15 -16.16
N MET A 140 15.00 6.09 -15.90
CA MET A 140 14.92 4.85 -16.67
C MET A 140 13.61 4.11 -16.41
N LEU A 141 13.15 4.06 -15.16
CA LEU A 141 11.84 3.50 -14.83
C LEU A 141 10.70 4.34 -15.43
N ALA A 142 10.77 5.67 -15.30
CA ALA A 142 9.77 6.58 -15.87
C ALA A 142 9.67 6.45 -17.40
N ARG A 143 10.78 6.18 -18.10
CA ARG A 143 10.79 5.91 -19.55
C ARG A 143 10.06 4.60 -19.89
N ILE A 144 10.26 3.54 -19.10
CA ILE A 144 9.55 2.26 -19.29
C ILE A 144 8.06 2.44 -18.97
N ASP A 145 7.71 3.12 -17.87
CA ASP A 145 6.33 3.44 -17.52
C ASP A 145 5.64 4.23 -18.64
N ALA A 146 6.32 5.24 -19.20
CA ALA A 146 5.80 6.04 -20.31
C ALA A 146 5.63 5.24 -21.61
N ALA A 147 6.53 4.28 -21.88
CA ALA A 147 6.45 3.41 -23.06
C ALA A 147 5.20 2.52 -23.02
N HIS A 148 4.75 2.11 -21.82
CA HIS A 148 3.60 1.21 -21.64
C HIS A 148 2.31 1.89 -21.17
N ALA A 149 2.32 3.20 -20.86
CA ALA A 149 1.16 3.91 -20.31
C ALA A 149 -0.09 3.89 -21.22
N GLY A 150 0.11 3.78 -22.53
CA GLY A 150 -0.96 3.76 -23.54
C GLY A 150 -1.22 2.40 -24.17
N ASP A 151 -0.57 1.34 -23.68
CA ASP A 151 -0.63 0.03 -24.30
C ASP A 151 -2.05 -0.57 -24.21
N PRO A 152 -2.57 -1.16 -25.30
CA PRO A 152 -3.86 -1.82 -25.26
C PRO A 152 -3.77 -3.05 -24.36
N ASP A 153 -4.82 -3.34 -23.57
CA ASP A 153 -4.88 -4.55 -22.73
C ASP A 153 -4.94 -5.81 -23.61
N THR A 154 -3.78 -6.25 -24.06
CA THR A 154 -3.54 -7.38 -24.98
C THR A 154 -2.39 -8.25 -24.46
N ALA A 155 -2.37 -9.52 -24.88
CA ALA A 155 -1.32 -10.46 -24.47
C ALA A 155 0.07 -10.01 -24.94
N ASP A 156 0.16 -9.43 -26.13
CA ASP A 156 1.42 -8.99 -26.73
C ASP A 156 2.00 -7.75 -26.03
N ALA A 157 1.16 -6.76 -25.71
CA ALA A 157 1.57 -5.60 -24.92
C ALA A 157 2.03 -6.00 -23.51
N LEU A 158 1.28 -6.89 -22.85
CA LEU A 158 1.68 -7.42 -21.54
C LEU A 158 3.00 -8.19 -21.60
N ALA A 159 3.21 -9.00 -22.64
CA ALA A 159 4.47 -9.73 -22.82
C ALA A 159 5.66 -8.80 -23.05
N SER A 160 5.45 -7.67 -23.74
CA SER A 160 6.46 -6.64 -23.96
C SER A 160 6.81 -5.93 -22.66
N ALA A 161 5.81 -5.46 -21.90
CA ALA A 161 6.03 -4.86 -20.58
C ALA A 161 6.75 -5.82 -19.62
N LEU A 162 6.31 -7.07 -19.50
CA LEU A 162 6.99 -8.06 -18.66
C LEU A 162 8.47 -8.24 -19.00
N HIS A 163 8.80 -8.25 -20.28
CA HIS A 163 10.18 -8.38 -20.73
C HIS A 163 11.04 -7.16 -20.34
N ASP A 164 10.49 -5.96 -20.49
CA ASP A 164 11.22 -4.71 -20.26
C ASP A 164 11.44 -4.45 -18.76
N TYR A 165 10.40 -4.63 -17.93
CA TYR A 165 10.54 -4.52 -16.47
C TYR A 165 11.43 -5.63 -15.89
N ALA A 166 11.33 -6.88 -16.38
CA ALA A 166 12.23 -7.95 -15.93
C ALA A 166 13.69 -7.67 -16.32
N THR A 167 13.92 -7.10 -17.51
CA THR A 167 15.26 -6.72 -17.97
C THR A 167 15.85 -5.57 -17.16
N LEU A 168 15.04 -4.60 -16.75
CA LEU A 168 15.46 -3.55 -15.84
C LEU A 168 15.77 -4.13 -14.44
N GLY A 169 14.87 -4.97 -13.91
CA GLY A 169 15.04 -5.63 -12.61
C GLY A 169 16.28 -6.51 -12.51
N GLU A 170 16.66 -7.18 -13.59
CA GLU A 170 17.86 -8.04 -13.63
C GLU A 170 19.14 -7.32 -13.26
N LYS A 171 19.27 -6.05 -13.66
CA LYS A 171 20.45 -5.22 -13.34
C LYS A 171 20.60 -4.96 -11.84
N HIS A 172 19.54 -5.23 -11.07
CA HIS A 172 19.46 -5.01 -9.63
C HIS A 172 19.04 -6.29 -8.87
N ARG A 173 19.10 -7.48 -9.49
CA ARG A 173 18.57 -8.73 -8.96
C ARG A 173 18.92 -8.95 -7.48
N ASP A 174 20.21 -8.90 -7.14
CA ASP A 174 20.70 -9.17 -5.78
C ASP A 174 20.16 -8.17 -4.75
N ALA A 175 19.91 -6.92 -5.15
CA ALA A 175 19.40 -5.88 -4.28
C ALA A 175 17.87 -5.92 -4.13
N LEU A 176 17.16 -6.48 -5.12
CA LEU A 176 15.72 -6.67 -5.10
C LEU A 176 15.32 -7.94 -4.35
N ASP A 177 16.20 -8.95 -4.28
CA ASP A 177 15.88 -10.22 -3.65
C ASP A 177 15.57 -10.07 -2.14
N GLY A 178 14.43 -10.61 -1.73
CA GLY A 178 13.90 -10.48 -0.38
C GLY A 178 13.33 -9.09 -0.04
N LEU A 179 13.45 -8.08 -0.92
CA LEU A 179 12.97 -6.73 -0.67
C LEU A 179 11.43 -6.73 -0.63
N GLY A 180 10.85 -6.47 0.55
CA GLY A 180 9.39 -6.51 0.72
C GLY A 180 8.77 -7.90 0.52
N GLY A 181 9.57 -8.97 0.54
CA GLY A 181 9.14 -10.33 0.20
C GLY A 181 9.15 -10.65 -1.29
N PHE A 182 9.71 -9.76 -2.13
CA PHE A 182 9.99 -10.04 -3.54
C PHE A 182 10.99 -11.19 -3.67
N GLN A 183 10.80 -12.02 -4.69
CA GLN A 183 11.66 -13.16 -5.01
C GLN A 183 12.34 -12.88 -6.35
N ALA A 184 13.67 -12.94 -6.40
CA ALA A 184 14.43 -12.72 -7.63
C ALA A 184 13.95 -13.63 -8.79
N GLU A 185 13.47 -14.83 -8.47
CA GLU A 185 12.91 -15.80 -9.43
C GLU A 185 11.69 -15.26 -10.20
N TYR A 186 10.99 -14.24 -9.68
CA TYR A 186 9.91 -13.58 -10.41
C TYR A 186 10.38 -12.90 -11.69
N LEU A 187 11.66 -12.49 -11.77
CA LEU A 187 12.24 -11.95 -13.01
C LEU A 187 12.36 -13.03 -14.09
N ASP A 188 12.79 -14.23 -13.71
CA ASP A 188 12.89 -15.38 -14.60
C ASP A 188 11.49 -15.84 -15.05
N GLU A 189 10.57 -15.88 -14.10
CA GLU A 189 9.18 -16.25 -14.36
C GLU A 189 8.49 -15.23 -15.28
N ALA A 190 8.75 -13.93 -15.12
CA ALA A 190 8.22 -12.88 -15.99
C ALA A 190 8.64 -13.07 -17.45
N ARG A 191 9.92 -13.44 -17.69
CA ARG A 191 10.41 -13.74 -19.04
C ARG A 191 9.76 -15.01 -19.61
N ALA A 192 9.61 -16.06 -18.80
CA ALA A 192 8.96 -17.31 -19.22
C ALA A 192 7.48 -17.08 -19.57
N VAL A 193 6.76 -16.32 -18.75
CA VAL A 193 5.36 -15.95 -18.96
C VAL A 193 5.21 -15.04 -20.18
N ALA A 194 6.13 -14.09 -20.40
CA ALA A 194 6.14 -13.28 -21.63
C ALA A 194 6.31 -14.13 -22.90
N ALA A 195 7.15 -15.15 -22.87
CA ALA A 195 7.30 -16.09 -23.98
C ALA A 195 6.03 -16.92 -24.20
N GLU A 196 5.40 -17.39 -23.11
CA GLU A 196 4.15 -18.16 -23.17
C GLU A 196 2.99 -17.30 -23.73
N LEU A 197 2.89 -16.04 -23.31
CA LEU A 197 1.89 -15.08 -23.80
C LEU A 197 1.95 -14.85 -25.31
N ARG A 198 3.16 -14.82 -25.89
CA ARG A 198 3.36 -14.69 -27.34
C ARG A 198 3.00 -15.96 -28.11
N SER A 199 2.82 -17.10 -27.42
CA SER A 199 2.60 -18.41 -28.03
C SER A 199 1.15 -18.92 -28.01
N LEU A 200 0.20 -18.21 -27.37
CA LEU A 200 -1.15 -18.73 -27.06
C LEU A 200 -2.31 -18.13 -27.89
N PRO A 201 -3.31 -18.94 -28.31
CA PRO A 201 -4.53 -18.47 -28.97
C PRO A 201 -5.72 -18.19 -28.02
N ALA A 202 -6.78 -17.55 -28.56
CA ALA A 202 -7.90 -16.83 -27.92
C ALA A 202 -8.70 -17.50 -26.76
N GLN A 203 -8.52 -18.78 -26.45
CA GLN A 203 -9.28 -19.45 -25.37
C GLN A 203 -8.83 -19.02 -23.96
N ALA A 204 -7.58 -18.57 -23.82
CA ALA A 204 -7.07 -17.92 -22.61
C ALA A 204 -7.74 -16.55 -22.33
N GLU A 205 -8.37 -15.95 -23.33
CA GLU A 205 -8.94 -14.60 -23.25
C GLU A 205 -10.27 -14.56 -22.48
N ALA A 206 -11.09 -15.61 -22.57
CA ALA A 206 -12.37 -15.69 -21.85
C ALA A 206 -12.19 -15.85 -20.33
N ILE A 207 -11.21 -16.67 -19.90
CA ILE A 207 -10.94 -16.87 -18.48
C ILE A 207 -10.18 -15.66 -17.88
N SER A 208 -9.34 -14.99 -18.69
CA SER A 208 -8.73 -13.69 -18.36
C SER A 208 -9.75 -12.60 -18.02
N ARG A 209 -10.93 -12.60 -18.65
CA ARG A 209 -11.99 -11.63 -18.33
C ARG A 209 -12.57 -11.88 -16.94
N GLN A 210 -12.81 -13.14 -16.58
CA GLN A 210 -13.37 -13.48 -15.27
C GLN A 210 -12.42 -13.11 -14.11
N ALA A 211 -11.11 -13.32 -14.29
CA ALA A 211 -10.13 -12.89 -13.29
C ALA A 211 -9.93 -11.36 -13.26
N GLN A 212 -10.00 -10.68 -14.42
CA GLN A 212 -10.01 -9.21 -14.48
C GLN A 212 -11.20 -8.65 -13.70
N GLU A 213 -12.40 -9.18 -13.91
CA GLU A 213 -13.61 -8.77 -13.18
C GLU A 213 -13.46 -9.02 -11.67
N ALA A 214 -12.91 -10.16 -11.27
CA ALA A 214 -12.65 -10.48 -9.87
C ALA A 214 -11.61 -9.52 -9.24
N LEU A 215 -10.53 -9.20 -9.96
CA LEU A 215 -9.49 -8.28 -9.51
C LEU A 215 -10.03 -6.84 -9.42
N GLN A 216 -10.80 -6.38 -10.41
CA GLN A 216 -11.42 -5.06 -10.40
C GLN A 216 -12.40 -4.93 -9.23
N LEU A 217 -13.23 -5.94 -8.98
CA LEU A 217 -14.13 -5.97 -7.82
C LEU A 217 -13.35 -5.85 -6.51
N ARG A 218 -12.27 -6.63 -6.36
CA ARG A 218 -11.37 -6.58 -5.20
C ARG A 218 -10.75 -5.19 -5.01
N ASN A 219 -10.27 -4.56 -6.09
CA ASN A 219 -9.66 -3.23 -6.03
C ASN A 219 -10.66 -2.15 -5.64
N LYS A 220 -11.88 -2.17 -6.21
CA LYS A 220 -12.93 -1.21 -5.86
C LYS A 220 -13.39 -1.36 -4.41
N LEU A 221 -13.55 -2.59 -3.93
CA LEU A 221 -13.88 -2.86 -2.52
C LEU A 221 -12.77 -2.37 -1.58
N ALA A 222 -11.50 -2.61 -1.93
CA ALA A 222 -10.36 -2.11 -1.15
C ALA A 222 -10.32 -0.57 -1.12
N ALA A 223 -10.58 0.10 -2.24
CA ALA A 223 -10.66 1.56 -2.30
C ALA A 223 -11.81 2.11 -1.43
N LEU A 224 -12.99 1.50 -1.50
CA LEU A 224 -14.13 1.88 -0.66
C LEU A 224 -13.86 1.66 0.84
N LEU A 225 -13.14 0.58 1.19
CA LEU A 225 -12.67 0.33 2.54
C LEU A 225 -11.71 1.42 3.01
N ILE A 226 -10.73 1.80 2.17
CA ILE A 226 -9.80 2.90 2.45
C ILE A 226 -10.56 4.21 2.66
N GLU A 227 -11.54 4.52 1.82
CA GLU A 227 -12.39 5.71 1.96
C GLU A 227 -13.08 5.73 3.34
N ARG A 228 -13.76 4.63 3.70
CA ARG A 228 -14.49 4.52 4.98
C ARG A 228 -13.55 4.62 6.18
N MET A 229 -12.39 3.97 6.14
CA MET A 229 -11.36 4.13 7.18
C MET A 229 -10.82 5.57 7.23
N GLY A 230 -10.66 6.21 6.08
CA GLY A 230 -10.25 7.60 5.93
C GLY A 230 -11.21 8.57 6.62
N LEU A 231 -12.52 8.34 6.52
CA LEU A 231 -13.54 9.14 7.23
C LEU A 231 -13.33 9.10 8.73
N VAL A 232 -13.18 7.90 9.31
CA VAL A 232 -12.96 7.72 10.75
C VAL A 232 -11.67 8.39 11.20
N ARG A 233 -10.57 8.21 10.44
CA ARG A 233 -9.27 8.83 10.73
C ARG A 233 -9.34 10.36 10.68
N SER A 234 -10.08 10.92 9.73
CA SER A 234 -10.27 12.36 9.60
C SER A 234 -11.16 12.93 10.71
N ALA A 235 -12.25 12.25 11.06
CA ALA A 235 -13.08 12.60 12.21
C ALA A 235 -12.27 12.55 13.52
N ALA A 236 -11.46 11.53 13.72
CA ALA A 236 -10.59 11.41 14.89
C ALA A 236 -9.59 12.56 14.98
N ARG A 237 -8.93 12.93 13.87
CA ARG A 237 -8.01 14.08 13.81
C ARG A 237 -8.71 15.39 14.17
N PHE A 238 -9.96 15.57 13.75
CA PHE A 238 -10.75 16.76 14.04
C PHE A 238 -11.23 16.82 15.49
N VAL A 239 -11.87 15.74 15.98
CA VAL A 239 -12.49 15.68 17.31
C VAL A 239 -11.43 15.63 18.41
N PHE A 240 -10.40 14.82 18.25
CA PHE A 240 -9.33 14.60 19.23
C PHE A 240 -8.09 15.45 18.95
N ARG A 241 -8.23 16.61 18.29
CA ARG A 241 -7.12 17.50 17.95
C ARG A 241 -6.28 17.95 19.15
N SER A 242 -6.87 17.98 20.35
CA SER A 242 -6.19 18.28 21.62
C SER A 242 -5.69 17.05 22.39
N GLN A 243 -5.92 15.84 21.85
CA GLN A 243 -5.61 14.53 22.46
C GLN A 243 -4.81 13.66 21.46
N PRO A 244 -3.54 14.02 21.19
CA PRO A 244 -2.74 13.35 20.15
C PRO A 244 -2.48 11.87 20.41
N GLU A 245 -2.47 11.45 21.68
CA GLU A 245 -2.39 10.05 22.09
C GLU A 245 -3.57 9.20 21.57
N ILE A 246 -4.79 9.74 21.58
CA ILE A 246 -5.96 9.07 21.02
C ILE A 246 -5.86 9.01 19.50
N VAL A 247 -5.46 10.10 18.84
CA VAL A 247 -5.27 10.12 17.37
C VAL A 247 -4.24 9.09 16.91
N ARG A 248 -3.21 8.81 17.73
CA ARG A 248 -2.21 7.79 17.42
C ARG A 248 -2.78 6.36 17.39
N GLU A 249 -3.85 6.07 18.12
CA GLU A 249 -4.47 4.73 18.11
C GLU A 249 -5.07 4.38 16.74
N VAL A 250 -5.57 5.37 15.98
CA VAL A 250 -6.28 5.14 14.70
C VAL A 250 -5.40 5.36 13.46
N THR A 251 -4.18 5.87 13.64
CA THR A 251 -3.26 6.11 12.50
C THR A 251 -2.56 4.81 12.11
N SER A 252 -2.43 4.59 10.79
CA SER A 252 -1.77 3.41 10.22
C SER A 252 -0.38 3.23 10.82
N ALA A 253 -0.18 2.12 11.54
CA ALA A 253 1.11 1.78 12.11
C ALA A 253 2.13 1.47 11.02
N TYR A 254 1.67 0.90 9.90
CA TYR A 254 2.46 0.64 8.71
C TYR A 254 3.01 1.93 8.09
N GLU A 255 2.15 2.90 7.78
CA GLU A 255 2.56 4.19 7.21
C GLU A 255 3.47 5.00 8.14
N ARG A 256 3.33 4.83 9.46
CA ARG A 256 4.28 5.44 10.42
C ARG A 256 5.65 4.79 10.33
N ARG A 257 5.74 3.46 10.26
CA ARG A 257 7.01 2.75 10.11
C ARG A 257 7.66 3.06 8.77
N LYS A 258 6.88 3.11 7.68
CA LYS A 258 7.35 3.50 6.34
C LYS A 258 7.94 4.90 6.33
N ARG A 259 7.22 5.91 6.84
CA ARG A 259 7.74 7.29 6.96
C ARG A 259 8.94 7.41 7.89
N ALA A 260 8.98 6.65 8.98
CA ALA A 260 10.13 6.64 9.88
C ALA A 260 11.37 6.03 9.21
N ALA A 261 11.20 4.96 8.42
CA ALA A 261 12.27 4.38 7.61
C ALA A 261 12.76 5.36 6.54
N ALA A 262 11.86 6.03 5.82
CA ALA A 262 12.22 7.07 4.85
C ALA A 262 12.98 8.24 5.51
N ARG A 263 12.54 8.72 6.68
CA ARG A 263 13.24 9.78 7.43
C ARG A 263 14.63 9.36 7.92
N ARG A 264 14.82 8.09 8.30
CA ARG A 264 16.14 7.57 8.69
C ARG A 264 17.09 7.50 7.50
N LYS A 265 16.56 7.18 6.30
CA LYS A 265 17.34 7.16 5.06
C LYS A 265 17.70 8.57 4.58
N ALA A 266 16.81 9.56 4.77
CA ALA A 266 17.03 10.95 4.39
C ALA A 266 17.91 11.75 5.38
N GLN A 267 18.32 11.18 6.52
CA GLN A 267 19.31 11.82 7.39
C GLN A 267 20.72 11.54 6.85
N PRO A 268 21.53 12.58 6.56
CA PRO A 268 22.94 12.38 6.29
C PRO A 268 23.56 11.71 7.51
N GLY A 269 24.25 10.58 7.32
CA GLY A 269 25.00 9.95 8.40
C GLY A 269 25.96 10.96 9.05
N PRO A 270 26.29 10.81 10.35
CA PRO A 270 27.28 11.67 10.97
C PRO A 270 28.55 11.65 10.13
N ALA A 271 29.02 12.83 9.73
CA ALA A 271 30.26 12.97 8.97
C ALA A 271 31.37 12.17 9.69
N PRO A 272 32.18 11.37 8.96
CA PRO A 272 33.29 10.67 9.58
C PRO A 272 34.12 11.69 10.35
N ALA A 273 34.31 11.42 11.64
CA ALA A 273 35.09 12.28 12.51
C ALA A 273 36.42 12.57 11.83
N ALA A 274 36.71 13.86 11.60
CA ALA A 274 37.99 14.27 11.08
C ALA A 274 39.10 13.62 11.92
N PRO A 275 40.17 13.08 11.29
CA PRO A 275 41.26 12.46 12.03
C PRO A 275 41.78 13.48 13.06
N SER A 276 41.80 13.06 14.32
CA SER A 276 42.34 13.90 15.40
C SER A 276 43.75 14.34 15.02
N PRO A 277 44.12 15.63 15.25
CA PRO A 277 45.47 16.07 15.02
C PRO A 277 46.41 15.21 15.89
N ALA A 278 47.43 14.64 15.23
CA ALA A 278 48.41 13.79 15.88
C ALA A 278 49.00 14.51 17.10
N ALA A 279 49.06 13.79 18.22
CA ALA A 279 49.68 14.26 19.44
C ALA A 279 51.14 14.71 19.17
N PRO A 280 51.62 15.80 19.79
CA PRO A 280 52.99 16.24 19.62
C PRO A 280 53.95 15.14 20.11
N ALA A 281 54.97 14.87 19.31
CA ALA A 281 56.00 13.87 19.59
C ALA A 281 56.65 14.12 20.96
N PRO A 282 56.92 13.07 21.76
CA PRO A 282 57.62 13.22 23.02
C PRO A 282 59.05 13.71 22.79
N ALA A 283 59.47 14.68 23.59
CA ALA A 283 60.81 15.23 23.59
C ALA A 283 61.86 14.13 23.80
N ALA A 284 62.92 14.16 22.98
CA ALA A 284 64.05 13.26 23.08
C ALA A 284 64.73 13.36 24.46
N PRO A 285 65.09 12.24 25.10
CA PRO A 285 65.82 12.28 26.36
C PRO A 285 67.25 12.79 26.15
N ALA A 286 67.70 13.63 27.07
CA ALA A 286 69.05 14.16 27.13
C ALA A 286 70.08 13.02 27.24
N ALA A 287 71.13 13.10 26.41
CA ALA A 287 72.27 12.20 26.47
C ALA A 287 73.03 12.37 27.79
N PRO A 288 73.50 11.28 28.42
CA PRO A 288 74.35 11.37 29.61
C PRO A 288 75.75 11.85 29.20
N LEU A 289 76.30 12.74 30.04
CA LEU A 289 77.71 13.10 30.05
C LEU A 289 78.51 11.92 30.59
N ASP A 290 79.41 11.37 29.78
CA ASP A 290 80.49 10.51 30.24
C ASP A 290 81.84 11.13 29.85
N GLY A 291 82.68 11.31 30.87
CA GLY A 291 84.16 11.21 30.85
C GLY A 291 84.95 12.08 29.91
#